data_AF-A0A923QCI9-F1
#
_entry.id   AF-A0A923QCI9-F1
#
_cell.length_a   1.000
_cell.length_b   1.000
_cell.length_c   1.000
_cell.angle_alpha   90.00
_cell.angle_beta   90.00
_cell.angle_gamma   90.00
#
_symmetry.space_group_name_H-M   'P 1'
#
loop_
_entity.id
_entity.type
_entity.pdbx_description
1 polymer ?
#
loop_
_entity_poly.entity_id
_entity_poly.type
_entity_poly.pdbx_seq_one_letter_code
_entity_poly.pdbx_strand_id
1 'polypeptide(L)'
;MKTELSVSKSRVNGLLLFMGAMVAILLVVTVAGNMLFTRFSGKPVPSVSAPLAQSLAAQTTAVASPAAPGPGASAKPAAVTTAFTPPAENEMPTGDYGKVIRLGQQVFMETGQYASRYVGNNLSCANCHLDAGRKADSAPLWASFIHYPAFRSKTGQVDTLASRIQGCFEYSMNGKAPPVDDEIMTALQTY
;
A
#
# COMPACT_ATOMS: atom_id res chain seq x y z
N MET A 1 -18.27 65.50 -11.22
CA MET A 1 -17.39 65.21 -10.06
C MET A 1 -18.07 64.50 -8.88
N LYS A 2 -19.38 64.66 -8.61
CA LYS A 2 -20.04 63.98 -7.47
C LYS A 2 -20.32 62.47 -7.68
N THR A 3 -20.47 62.02 -8.92
CA THR A 3 -20.88 60.65 -9.25
C THR A 3 -19.75 59.62 -9.08
N GLU A 4 -18.52 59.97 -9.47
CA GLU A 4 -17.32 59.11 -9.38
C GLU A 4 -16.95 58.76 -7.93
N LEU A 5 -17.11 59.71 -7.01
CA LEU A 5 -16.77 59.52 -5.59
C LEU A 5 -17.72 58.54 -4.88
N SER A 6 -18.99 58.50 -5.31
CA SER A 6 -20.01 57.60 -4.75
C SER A 6 -19.78 56.14 -5.15
N VAL A 7 -19.40 55.91 -6.42
CA VAL A 7 -19.10 54.58 -6.95
C VAL A 7 -17.85 53.99 -6.28
N SER A 8 -16.81 54.80 -6.08
CA SER A 8 -15.59 54.37 -5.38
C SER A 8 -15.88 53.96 -3.92
N LYS A 9 -16.67 54.75 -3.19
CA LYS A 9 -17.01 54.47 -1.80
C LYS A 9 -17.88 53.20 -1.65
N SER A 10 -18.78 52.95 -2.59
CA SER A 10 -19.61 51.73 -2.62
C SER A 10 -18.77 50.47 -2.91
N ARG A 11 -17.78 50.56 -3.82
CA ARG A 11 -16.86 49.46 -4.13
C ARG A 11 -15.94 49.11 -2.96
N VAL A 12 -15.44 50.11 -2.24
CA VAL A 12 -14.59 49.91 -1.04
C VAL A 12 -15.40 49.30 0.11
N ASN A 13 -16.62 49.78 0.34
CA ASN A 13 -17.50 49.21 1.37
C ASN A 13 -17.90 47.76 1.06
N GLY A 14 -18.14 47.44 -0.22
CA GLY A 14 -18.40 46.07 -0.66
C GLY A 14 -17.20 45.15 -0.41
N LEU A 15 -15.99 45.58 -0.80
CA LEU A 15 -14.77 44.79 -0.60
C LEU A 15 -14.46 44.53 0.88
N LEU A 16 -14.68 45.54 1.75
CA LEU A 16 -14.49 45.39 3.19
C LEU A 16 -15.50 44.41 3.82
N LEU A 17 -16.76 44.42 3.36
CA LEU A 17 -17.78 43.46 3.81
C LEU A 17 -17.46 42.02 3.35
N PHE A 18 -17.03 41.85 2.10
CA PHE A 18 -16.63 40.53 1.58
C PHE A 18 -15.40 39.96 2.28
N MET A 19 -14.37 40.77 2.53
CA MET A 19 -13.18 40.33 3.27
C MET A 19 -13.53 40.01 4.73
N GLY A 20 -14.38 40.82 5.38
CA GLY A 20 -14.85 40.54 6.74
C GLY A 20 -15.61 39.22 6.87
N ALA A 21 -16.50 38.93 5.90
CA ALA A 21 -17.24 37.67 5.86
C ALA A 21 -16.34 36.45 5.65
N MET A 22 -15.33 36.53 4.77
CA MET A 22 -14.39 35.43 4.53
C MET A 22 -13.52 35.11 5.75
N VAL A 23 -13.03 36.14 6.47
CA VAL A 23 -12.25 35.94 7.71
C VAL A 23 -13.11 35.33 8.80
N ALA A 24 -14.37 35.77 8.95
CA ALA A 24 -15.30 35.19 9.91
C ALA A 24 -15.62 33.71 9.60
N ILE A 25 -15.84 33.36 8.34
CA ILE A 25 -16.08 31.96 7.92
C ILE A 25 -14.83 31.10 8.18
N LEU A 26 -13.63 31.60 7.86
CA LEU A 26 -12.38 30.87 8.09
C LEU A 26 -12.12 30.62 9.58
N LEU A 27 -12.46 31.59 10.44
CA LEU A 27 -12.37 31.45 11.91
C LEU A 27 -13.38 30.43 12.45
N VAL A 28 -14.61 30.42 11.95
CA VAL A 28 -15.62 29.43 12.36
C VAL A 28 -15.21 28.01 11.96
N VAL A 29 -14.68 27.82 10.74
CA VAL A 29 -14.23 26.50 10.27
C VAL A 29 -13.02 25.99 11.05
N THR A 30 -12.06 26.86 11.39
CA THR A 30 -10.89 26.47 12.19
C THR A 30 -11.25 26.16 13.65
N VAL A 31 -12.14 26.94 14.28
CA VAL A 31 -12.59 26.67 15.67
C VAL A 31 -13.46 25.42 15.75
N ALA A 32 -14.39 25.22 14.80
CA ALA A 32 -15.22 24.01 14.76
C ALA A 32 -14.40 22.75 14.45
N GLY A 33 -13.43 22.84 13.53
CA GLY A 33 -12.52 21.73 13.21
C GLY A 33 -11.67 21.30 14.42
N ASN A 34 -11.17 22.25 15.21
CA ASN A 34 -10.34 21.95 16.38
C ASN A 34 -11.16 21.37 17.57
N MET A 35 -12.41 21.78 17.72
CA MET A 35 -13.33 21.18 18.70
C MET A 35 -13.75 19.75 18.34
N LEU A 36 -13.80 19.40 17.06
CA LEU A 36 -14.13 18.04 16.64
C LEU A 36 -12.93 17.07 16.78
N PHE A 37 -11.70 17.56 16.57
CA PHE A 37 -10.48 16.77 16.73
C PHE A 37 -10.18 16.38 18.18
N THR A 38 -10.50 17.24 19.15
CA THR A 38 -10.23 17.00 20.58
C THR A 38 -11.20 16.01 21.24
N ARG A 39 -12.28 15.60 20.57
CA ARG A 39 -13.27 14.63 21.10
C ARG A 39 -12.92 13.17 20.80
N PHE A 40 -11.94 12.87 19.94
CA PHE A 40 -11.62 11.51 19.49
C PHE A 40 -10.33 10.90 20.06
N SER A 41 -9.49 11.66 20.76
CA SER A 41 -8.15 11.20 21.19
C SER A 41 -8.05 10.68 22.62
N GLY A 42 -9.15 10.24 23.24
CA GLY A 42 -9.23 10.09 24.70
C GLY A 42 -9.46 8.69 25.29
N LYS A 43 -9.35 7.58 24.55
CA LYS A 43 -9.48 6.24 25.17
C LYS A 43 -8.11 5.59 25.38
N PRO A 44 -7.61 5.49 26.63
CA PRO A 44 -6.38 4.76 26.92
C PRO A 44 -6.59 3.26 26.63
N VAL A 45 -5.71 2.70 25.82
CA VAL A 45 -5.61 1.25 25.59
C VAL A 45 -5.08 0.57 26.85
N PRO A 46 -5.77 -0.45 27.40
CA PRO A 46 -5.27 -1.18 28.55
C PRO A 46 -4.02 -1.98 28.16
N SER A 47 -2.89 -1.62 28.76
CA SER A 47 -1.64 -2.37 28.73
C SER A 47 -1.80 -3.66 29.54
N VAL A 48 -1.95 -4.80 28.87
CA VAL A 48 -1.85 -6.12 29.49
C VAL A 48 -0.38 -6.48 29.70
N SER A 49 0.10 -6.22 30.91
CA SER A 49 1.36 -6.78 31.42
C SER A 49 1.13 -8.25 31.77
N ALA A 50 1.71 -9.17 31.00
CA ALA A 50 1.79 -10.58 31.38
C ALA A 50 2.95 -10.79 32.37
N PRO A 51 2.73 -11.47 33.51
CA PRO A 51 3.80 -11.74 34.47
C PRO A 51 4.71 -12.87 33.99
N LEU A 52 5.99 -12.68 34.26
CA LEU A 52 7.08 -13.64 34.14
C LEU A 52 6.84 -14.80 35.11
N ALA A 53 6.38 -15.95 34.62
CA ALA A 53 6.26 -17.15 35.44
C ALA A 53 7.63 -17.81 35.58
N GLN A 54 8.06 -17.86 36.84
CA GLN A 54 9.33 -18.38 37.31
C GLN A 54 9.44 -19.90 37.11
N SER A 55 10.66 -20.29 36.75
CA SER A 55 11.20 -21.65 36.82
C SER A 55 10.97 -22.28 38.20
N LEU A 56 10.37 -23.47 38.23
CA LEU A 56 10.52 -24.41 39.34
C LEU A 56 10.95 -25.78 38.78
N ALA A 57 12.07 -26.25 39.31
CA ALA A 57 12.69 -27.51 38.99
C ALA A 57 11.99 -28.70 39.67
N ALA A 58 12.20 -29.86 39.05
CA ALA A 58 12.22 -31.21 39.62
C ALA A 58 10.88 -31.91 39.92
N GLN A 59 10.57 -32.96 39.16
CA GLN A 59 10.89 -34.35 39.56
C GLN A 59 10.47 -35.34 38.47
N THR A 60 11.46 -35.96 37.85
CA THR A 60 11.29 -37.02 36.85
C THR A 60 11.22 -38.37 37.57
N THR A 61 10.04 -38.97 37.67
CA THR A 61 9.92 -40.41 37.89
C THR A 61 9.93 -41.10 36.54
N ALA A 62 11.04 -41.79 36.25
CA ALA A 62 11.19 -42.61 35.07
C ALA A 62 10.30 -43.86 35.18
N VAL A 63 9.24 -43.92 34.38
CA VAL A 63 8.58 -45.17 34.01
C VAL A 63 9.00 -45.48 32.59
N ALA A 64 9.80 -46.54 32.45
CA ALA A 64 10.30 -47.02 31.17
C ALA A 64 9.14 -47.42 30.26
N SER A 65 9.01 -46.72 29.13
CA SER A 65 8.18 -47.14 28.01
C SER A 65 9.08 -47.83 26.97
N PRO A 66 8.70 -49.00 26.44
CA PRO A 66 9.55 -49.76 25.52
C PRO A 66 9.73 -49.00 24.21
N ALA A 67 10.98 -49.04 23.73
CA ALA A 67 11.47 -48.33 22.56
C ALA A 67 10.66 -48.61 21.29
N ALA A 68 10.16 -47.55 20.68
CA ALA A 68 9.81 -47.53 19.26
C ALA A 68 11.07 -47.18 18.44
N PRO A 69 11.31 -47.81 17.28
CA PRO A 69 12.49 -47.56 16.47
C PRO A 69 12.49 -46.11 15.96
N GLY A 70 13.59 -45.39 16.23
CA GLY A 70 13.73 -43.99 15.86
C GLY A 70 13.72 -43.78 14.34
N PRO A 71 13.09 -42.72 13.82
CA PRO A 71 13.29 -42.35 12.43
C PRO A 71 14.70 -41.77 12.31
N GLY A 72 15.55 -42.49 11.57
CA GLY A 72 16.85 -42.01 11.17
C GLY A 72 16.75 -40.62 10.55
N ALA A 73 17.74 -39.79 10.85
CA ALA A 73 17.92 -38.48 10.23
C ALA A 73 17.90 -38.66 8.71
N SER A 74 16.73 -38.43 8.11
CA SER A 74 16.60 -38.28 6.68
C SER A 74 17.28 -36.98 6.35
N ALA A 75 18.51 -37.07 5.82
CA ALA A 75 19.17 -35.93 5.21
C ALA A 75 18.18 -35.32 4.21
N LYS A 76 17.77 -34.08 4.48
CA LYS A 76 16.92 -33.30 3.57
C LYS A 76 17.61 -33.34 2.20
N PRO A 77 16.98 -33.89 1.15
CA PRO A 77 17.56 -33.85 -0.18
C PRO A 77 17.90 -32.40 -0.49
N ALA A 78 19.13 -32.14 -0.92
CA ALA A 78 19.50 -30.83 -1.43
C ALA A 78 18.51 -30.50 -2.55
N ALA A 79 17.63 -29.54 -2.29
CA ALA A 79 16.63 -29.14 -3.25
C ALA A 79 17.37 -28.56 -4.46
N VAL A 80 17.30 -29.25 -5.59
CA VAL A 80 17.65 -28.66 -6.88
C VAL A 80 16.57 -27.62 -7.16
N THR A 81 16.80 -26.39 -6.76
CA THR A 81 15.92 -25.26 -7.09
C THR A 81 16.19 -24.87 -8.53
N THR A 82 15.47 -25.49 -9.48
CA THR A 82 15.28 -24.86 -10.78
C THR A 82 14.53 -23.54 -10.54
N ALA A 83 15.17 -22.41 -10.84
CA ALA A 83 14.56 -21.10 -10.72
C ALA A 83 13.36 -21.00 -11.68
N PHE A 84 12.28 -20.35 -11.25
CA PHE A 84 11.13 -20.07 -12.11
C PHE A 84 11.57 -19.23 -13.31
N THR A 85 11.10 -19.60 -14.51
CA THR A 85 11.32 -18.84 -15.74
C THR A 85 9.99 -18.25 -16.19
N PRO A 86 9.80 -16.92 -16.15
CA PRO A 86 8.60 -16.28 -16.65
C PRO A 86 8.46 -16.45 -18.17
N PRO A 87 7.23 -16.48 -18.70
CA PRO A 87 6.98 -16.48 -20.15
C PRO A 87 7.78 -15.39 -20.87
N ALA A 88 8.12 -15.64 -22.14
CA ALA A 88 8.79 -14.66 -22.96
C ALA A 88 7.81 -13.57 -23.42
N GLU A 89 8.33 -12.36 -23.64
CA GLU A 89 7.51 -11.21 -24.02
C GLU A 89 6.73 -11.43 -25.33
N ASN A 90 7.33 -12.15 -26.28
CA ASN A 90 6.71 -12.51 -27.55
C ASN A 90 5.64 -13.61 -27.43
N GLU A 91 5.50 -14.23 -26.26
CA GLU A 91 4.44 -15.21 -25.96
C GLU A 91 3.21 -14.55 -25.34
N MET A 92 3.21 -13.21 -25.18
CA MET A 92 2.05 -12.49 -24.66
C MET A 92 0.78 -12.82 -25.47
N PRO A 93 -0.33 -13.22 -24.82
CA PRO A 93 -1.57 -13.52 -25.50
C PRO A 93 -2.03 -12.39 -26.42
N THR A 94 -2.73 -12.75 -27.50
CA THR A 94 -3.39 -11.79 -28.39
C THR A 94 -4.85 -11.56 -27.98
N GLY A 95 -5.54 -10.63 -28.66
CA GLY A 95 -6.95 -10.35 -28.40
C GLY A 95 -7.16 -9.48 -27.16
N ASP A 96 -8.38 -9.45 -26.65
CA ASP A 96 -8.76 -8.50 -25.59
C ASP A 96 -8.04 -8.76 -24.27
N TYR A 97 -7.85 -10.03 -23.89
CA TYR A 97 -7.05 -10.39 -22.71
C TYR A 97 -5.60 -9.92 -22.84
N GLY A 98 -4.99 -10.10 -24.03
CA GLY A 98 -3.66 -9.61 -24.35
C GLY A 98 -3.49 -8.11 -24.25
N LYS A 99 -4.53 -7.34 -24.60
CA LYS A 99 -4.53 -5.87 -24.46
C LYS A 99 -4.44 -5.45 -23.00
N VAL A 100 -5.12 -6.15 -22.10
CA VAL A 100 -5.08 -5.87 -20.64
C VAL A 100 -3.70 -6.19 -20.07
N ILE A 101 -3.09 -7.31 -20.45
CA ILE A 101 -1.70 -7.64 -20.07
C ILE A 101 -0.74 -6.54 -20.55
N ARG A 102 -0.86 -6.13 -21.82
CA ARG A 102 -0.02 -5.08 -22.42
C ARG A 102 -0.19 -3.74 -21.71
N LEU A 103 -1.42 -3.38 -21.31
CA LEU A 103 -1.66 -2.20 -20.50
C LEU A 103 -0.97 -2.31 -19.14
N GLY A 104 -1.05 -3.48 -18.48
CA GLY A 104 -0.38 -3.71 -17.20
C GLY A 104 1.14 -3.52 -17.30
N GLN A 105 1.75 -4.08 -18.36
CA GLN A 105 3.16 -3.87 -18.66
C GLN A 105 3.48 -2.39 -18.93
N GLN A 106 2.67 -1.68 -19.72
CA GLN A 106 2.87 -0.25 -20.00
C GLN A 106 2.82 0.59 -18.72
N VAL A 107 1.85 0.34 -17.85
CA VAL A 107 1.80 0.97 -16.52
C VAL A 107 3.02 0.62 -15.69
N PHE A 108 3.50 -0.62 -15.76
CA PHE A 108 4.65 -1.07 -15.00
C PHE A 108 5.96 -0.39 -15.45
N MET A 109 6.17 -0.30 -16.76
CA MET A 109 7.38 0.24 -17.37
C MET A 109 7.39 1.77 -17.44
N GLU A 110 6.22 2.38 -17.62
CA GLU A 110 6.05 3.81 -17.91
C GLU A 110 4.92 4.40 -17.04
N THR A 111 4.98 4.16 -15.73
CA THR A 111 3.89 4.45 -14.78
C THR A 111 3.42 5.90 -14.82
N GLY A 112 4.34 6.87 -14.96
CA GLY A 112 4.00 8.29 -15.08
C GLY A 112 3.19 8.63 -16.33
N GLN A 113 3.32 7.87 -17.42
CA GLN A 113 2.57 8.08 -18.67
C GLN A 113 1.18 7.44 -18.60
N TYR A 114 1.10 6.18 -18.19
CA TYR A 114 -0.15 5.40 -18.26
C TYR A 114 -1.00 5.46 -16.99
N ALA A 115 -0.43 5.89 -15.87
CA ALA A 115 -1.12 6.03 -14.58
C ALA A 115 -0.87 7.41 -13.94
N SER A 116 -0.68 8.46 -14.76
CA SER A 116 -0.37 9.83 -14.31
C SER A 116 -1.31 10.36 -13.21
N ARG A 117 -2.60 9.99 -13.26
CA ARG A 117 -3.61 10.36 -12.25
C ARG A 117 -3.29 9.86 -10.83
N TYR A 118 -2.37 8.91 -10.68
CA TYR A 118 -2.05 8.20 -9.43
C TYR A 118 -0.61 8.37 -8.98
N VAL A 119 0.21 9.08 -9.73
CA VAL A 119 1.66 9.17 -9.53
C VAL A 119 2.03 10.61 -9.19
N GLY A 120 2.85 10.81 -8.17
CA GLY A 120 3.33 12.13 -7.74
C GLY A 120 4.84 12.32 -7.87
N ASN A 121 5.53 11.45 -8.61
CA ASN A 121 6.96 11.55 -8.88
C ASN A 121 7.30 11.04 -10.31
N ASN A 122 8.59 10.99 -10.65
CA ASN A 122 9.06 10.58 -11.98
C ASN A 122 9.56 9.12 -12.03
N LEU A 123 9.12 8.28 -11.10
CA LEU A 123 9.49 6.86 -11.08
C LEU A 123 8.53 6.02 -11.94
N SER A 124 8.93 4.78 -12.14
CA SER A 124 8.14 3.66 -12.67
C SER A 124 8.40 2.44 -11.79
N CYS A 125 7.48 1.47 -11.82
CA CYS A 125 7.67 0.21 -11.09
C CYS A 125 8.99 -0.48 -11.49
N ALA A 126 9.30 -0.44 -12.79
CA ALA A 126 10.51 -1.01 -13.38
C ALA A 126 11.83 -0.40 -12.87
N ASN A 127 11.80 0.77 -12.22
CA ASN A 127 13.01 1.33 -11.61
C ASN A 127 13.50 0.51 -10.40
N CYS A 128 12.64 -0.27 -9.76
CA CYS A 128 13.00 -1.13 -8.64
C CYS A 128 12.76 -2.62 -8.92
N HIS A 129 11.74 -2.94 -9.70
CA HIS A 129 11.38 -4.30 -10.08
C HIS A 129 11.97 -4.64 -11.46
N LEU A 130 13.22 -5.09 -11.44
CA LEU A 130 14.07 -5.19 -12.62
C LEU A 130 13.59 -6.25 -13.64
N ASP A 131 14.02 -6.09 -14.89
CA ASP A 131 13.63 -6.93 -16.04
C ASP A 131 12.10 -7.01 -16.20
N ALA A 132 11.42 -5.86 -16.16
CA ALA A 132 9.96 -5.79 -16.18
C ALA A 132 9.30 -6.67 -15.09
N GLY A 133 9.92 -6.75 -13.91
CA GLY A 133 9.43 -7.58 -12.80
C GLY A 133 9.79 -9.07 -12.91
N ARG A 134 10.63 -9.48 -13.86
CA ARG A 134 10.98 -10.89 -14.11
C ARG A 134 12.27 -11.31 -13.39
N LYS A 135 13.14 -10.37 -13.03
CA LYS A 135 14.46 -10.65 -12.45
C LYS A 135 14.34 -11.23 -11.03
N ALA A 136 14.90 -12.42 -10.83
CA ALA A 136 15.08 -13.01 -9.51
C ALA A 136 15.88 -12.07 -8.57
N ASP A 137 15.61 -12.18 -7.27
CA ASP A 137 16.25 -11.37 -6.21
C ASP A 137 16.05 -9.84 -6.35
N SER A 138 15.12 -9.40 -7.20
CA SER A 138 14.79 -7.99 -7.43
C SER A 138 13.29 -7.74 -7.25
N ALA A 139 12.71 -8.36 -6.22
CA ALA A 139 11.27 -8.37 -5.94
C ALA A 139 10.41 -8.74 -7.18
N PRO A 140 10.62 -9.91 -7.80
CA PRO A 140 9.89 -10.28 -9.00
C PRO A 140 8.37 -10.44 -8.77
N LEU A 141 7.59 -10.17 -9.81
CA LEU A 141 6.13 -10.18 -9.77
C LEU A 141 5.57 -11.61 -9.68
N TRP A 142 6.18 -12.55 -10.38
CA TRP A 142 5.81 -13.97 -10.35
C TRP A 142 5.88 -14.57 -8.94
N ALA A 143 6.83 -14.12 -8.12
CA ALA A 143 6.94 -14.56 -6.73
C ALA A 143 5.87 -13.91 -5.85
N SER A 144 5.53 -12.66 -6.14
CA SER A 144 4.51 -11.90 -5.40
C SER A 144 3.12 -12.47 -5.63
N PHE A 145 2.78 -12.86 -6.86
CA PHE A 145 1.43 -13.35 -7.20
C PHE A 145 0.98 -14.54 -6.34
N ILE A 146 1.88 -15.50 -6.10
CA ILE A 146 1.59 -16.68 -5.26
C ILE A 146 1.82 -16.46 -3.77
N HIS A 147 2.42 -15.33 -3.38
CA HIS A 147 2.72 -15.01 -1.99
C HIS A 147 1.56 -14.32 -1.27
N TYR A 148 0.74 -13.55 -1.99
CA TYR A 148 -0.41 -12.86 -1.43
C TYR A 148 -1.69 -13.69 -1.61
N PRO A 149 -2.64 -13.65 -0.64
CA PRO A 149 -2.65 -12.81 0.56
C PRO A 149 -1.63 -13.20 1.63
N ALA A 150 -1.06 -12.20 2.32
CA ALA A 150 -0.03 -12.41 3.34
C ALA A 150 -0.21 -11.47 4.54
N PHE A 151 -0.01 -12.00 5.75
CA PHE A 151 0.06 -11.16 6.94
C PHE A 151 1.31 -10.28 6.90
N ARG A 152 1.14 -8.99 7.14
CA ARG A 152 2.23 -8.02 7.17
C ARG A 152 2.33 -7.33 8.51
N SER A 153 3.43 -7.56 9.21
CA SER A 153 3.72 -6.94 10.50
C SER A 153 3.72 -5.40 10.45
N LYS A 154 4.13 -4.79 9.33
CA LYS A 154 4.12 -3.33 9.13
C LYS A 154 2.71 -2.74 9.26
N THR A 155 1.70 -3.45 8.75
CA THR A 155 0.30 -2.99 8.72
C THR A 155 -0.54 -3.65 9.81
N GLY A 156 -0.07 -4.74 10.42
CA GLY A 156 -0.79 -5.50 11.44
C GLY A 156 -1.99 -6.29 10.89
N GLN A 157 -2.05 -6.50 9.59
CA GLN A 157 -3.20 -7.10 8.90
C GLN A 157 -2.77 -7.99 7.73
N VAL A 158 -3.71 -8.74 7.17
CA VAL A 158 -3.51 -9.50 5.93
C VAL A 158 -3.70 -8.57 4.75
N ASP A 159 -2.64 -8.37 3.97
CA ASP A 159 -2.68 -7.62 2.73
C ASP A 159 -3.02 -8.57 1.56
N THR A 160 -3.81 -8.10 0.60
CA THR A 160 -4.03 -8.77 -0.69
C THR A 160 -2.98 -8.29 -1.70
N LEU A 161 -2.90 -8.92 -2.88
CA LEU A 161 -2.05 -8.42 -3.96
C LEU A 161 -2.47 -6.99 -4.35
N ALA A 162 -3.77 -6.74 -4.50
CA ALA A 162 -4.32 -5.42 -4.80
C ALA A 162 -3.91 -4.38 -3.75
N SER A 163 -4.08 -4.66 -2.45
CA SER A 163 -3.69 -3.69 -1.42
C SER A 163 -2.18 -3.48 -1.37
N ARG A 164 -1.38 -4.50 -1.70
CA ARG A 164 0.08 -4.36 -1.81
C ARG A 164 0.49 -3.43 -2.95
N ILE A 165 -0.17 -3.52 -4.11
CA ILE A 165 0.05 -2.64 -5.26
C ILE A 165 -0.40 -1.21 -4.94
N GLN A 166 -1.57 -1.04 -4.30
CA GLN A 166 -2.04 0.27 -3.83
C GLN A 166 -1.01 0.95 -2.91
N GLY A 167 -0.42 0.20 -1.98
CA GLY A 167 0.66 0.71 -1.15
C GLY A 167 1.90 1.14 -1.97
N CYS A 168 2.22 0.48 -3.08
CA CYS A 168 3.29 0.97 -3.97
C CYS A 168 2.95 2.34 -4.57
N PHE A 169 1.71 2.57 -4.99
CA PHE A 169 1.30 3.89 -5.49
C PHE A 169 1.40 4.98 -4.41
N GLU A 170 1.00 4.67 -3.18
CA GLU A 170 1.06 5.63 -2.08
C GLU A 170 2.51 5.95 -1.69
N TYR A 171 3.35 4.93 -1.49
CA TYR A 171 4.68 5.13 -0.91
C TYR A 171 5.79 5.26 -1.96
N SER A 172 5.83 4.38 -2.97
CA SER A 172 6.91 4.37 -3.97
C SER A 172 6.65 5.38 -5.08
N MET A 173 5.39 5.53 -5.51
CA MET A 173 5.01 6.51 -6.52
C MET A 173 4.69 7.90 -5.96
N ASN A 174 4.80 8.07 -4.63
CA ASN A 174 4.46 9.30 -3.92
C ASN A 174 3.11 9.88 -4.37
N GLY A 175 2.14 8.99 -4.57
CA GLY A 175 0.89 9.29 -5.24
C GLY A 175 -0.31 8.91 -4.40
N LYS A 176 -1.37 8.47 -5.07
CA LYS A 176 -2.58 7.98 -4.41
C LYS A 176 -2.94 6.61 -4.96
N ALA A 177 -3.45 5.74 -4.10
CA ALA A 177 -3.92 4.43 -4.49
C ALA A 177 -5.04 4.53 -5.54
N PRO A 178 -4.94 3.81 -6.68
CA PRO A 178 -6.08 3.55 -7.53
C PRO A 178 -7.16 2.75 -6.79
N PRO A 179 -8.46 2.95 -7.07
CA PRO A 179 -9.51 2.04 -6.63
C PRO A 179 -9.21 0.59 -7.03
N VAL A 180 -9.59 -0.39 -6.20
CA VAL A 180 -9.29 -1.81 -6.43
C VAL A 180 -9.92 -2.36 -7.73
N ASP A 181 -11.00 -1.74 -8.18
CA ASP A 181 -11.78 -2.04 -9.39
C ASP A 181 -11.44 -1.13 -10.58
N ASP A 182 -10.43 -0.26 -10.45
CA ASP A 182 -9.97 0.60 -11.54
C ASP A 182 -9.23 -0.22 -12.60
N GLU A 183 -9.37 0.19 -13.87
CA GLU A 183 -8.73 -0.46 -15.02
C GLU A 183 -7.21 -0.65 -14.83
N ILE A 184 -6.53 0.33 -14.23
CA ILE A 184 -5.09 0.25 -13.97
C ILE A 184 -4.75 -0.87 -12.97
N MET A 185 -5.59 -1.07 -11.95
CA MET A 185 -5.42 -2.14 -10.97
C MET A 185 -5.74 -3.51 -11.57
N THR A 186 -6.75 -3.60 -12.43
CA THR A 186 -7.03 -4.83 -13.17
C THR A 186 -5.87 -5.18 -14.08
N ALA A 187 -5.35 -4.21 -14.83
CA ALA A 187 -4.25 -4.42 -15.77
C ALA A 187 -2.97 -4.88 -15.06
N LEU A 188 -2.59 -4.22 -13.96
CA LEU A 188 -1.40 -4.58 -13.16
C LEU A 188 -1.50 -5.94 -12.47
N GLN A 189 -2.70 -6.43 -12.13
CA GLN A 189 -2.88 -7.77 -11.57
C GLN A 189 -2.95 -8.87 -12.64
N THR A 190 -3.31 -8.49 -13.86
CA THR A 190 -3.41 -9.39 -15.01
C THR A 190 -2.03 -9.63 -15.66
N TYR A 191 -1.16 -8.62 -15.59
CA TYR A 191 0.26 -8.67 -15.97
C TYR A 191 1.11 -9.36 -14.91
#